data_AF-A0A7X0NIM4-F1
#
_entry.id   AF-A0A7X0NIM4-F1
#
_cell.length_a   1.000
_cell.length_b   1.000
_cell.length_c   1.000
_cell.angle_alpha   90.00
_cell.angle_beta   90.00
_cell.angle_gamma   90.00
#
_symmetry.space_group_name_H-M   'P 1'
#
loop_
_entity.id
_entity.type
_entity.pdbx_description
1 polymer ?
#
loop_
_entity_poly.entity_id
_entity_poly.type
_entity_poly.pdbx_seq_one_letter_code
_entity_poly.pdbx_strand_id
1 'polypeptide(L)' 'MMKTSNMKILLLVVFGIFLAGCSNTAFYHKNMMRGQVVEQSTDRTLICIGAKHGAEVGQKYSVIRFHEEIAPGEG' A
#
# COMPACT_ATOMS: atom_id res chain seq x y z
N MET A 1 29.64 24.15 1.55
CA MET A 1 29.00 24.40 0.23
C MET A 1 29.19 23.17 -0.64
N MET A 2 28.14 22.39 -0.89
CA MET A 2 28.25 21.15 -1.67
C MET A 2 28.47 21.50 -3.15
N LYS A 3 29.54 20.96 -3.75
CA LYS A 3 29.88 21.23 -5.17
C LYS A 3 28.74 20.75 -6.06
N THR A 4 28.35 21.52 -7.07
CA THR A 4 27.22 21.20 -7.97
C THR A 4 27.32 19.83 -8.63
N SER A 5 28.56 19.35 -8.89
CA SER A 5 28.81 17.98 -9.35
C SER A 5 28.35 16.91 -8.34
N ASN A 6 28.62 17.12 -7.05
CA ASN A 6 28.24 16.19 -5.98
C ASN A 6 26.71 16.18 -5.77
N MET A 7 26.05 17.33 -5.99
CA MET A 7 24.58 17.41 -5.98
C MET A 7 23.96 16.58 -7.10
N LYS A 8 24.51 16.62 -8.31
CA LYS A 8 24.04 15.82 -9.45
C LYS A 8 24.22 14.33 -9.21
N ILE A 9 25.35 13.93 -8.63
CA ILE A 9 25.62 12.53 -8.27
C ILE A 9 24.62 12.07 -7.20
N LEU A 10 24.38 12.87 -6.16
CA LEU A 10 23.41 12.56 -5.12
C LEU A 10 22.00 12.38 -5.70
N LEU A 11 21.58 13.28 -6.59
CA LEU A 11 20.28 13.18 -7.28
C LEU A 11 20.17 11.90 -8.12
N LEU A 12 21.20 11.55 -8.87
CA LEU A 12 21.23 10.31 -9.65
C LEU A 12 21.16 9.06 -8.77
N VAL A 13 21.85 9.06 -7.62
CA VAL A 13 21.82 7.94 -6.67
C VAL A 13 20.44 7.80 -6.04
N VAL A 14 19.84 8.90 -5.57
CA VAL A 14 18.48 8.88 -4.99
C VAL A 14 17.45 8.44 -6.03
N PHE A 15 17.54 8.95 -7.25
CA PHE A 15 16.66 8.55 -8.35
C PHE A 15 16.83 7.07 -8.73
N GLY A 16 18.07 6.58 -8.76
CA GLY A 16 18.37 5.16 -9.00
C GLY A 16 17.81 4.25 -7.91
N ILE A 17 17.90 4.64 -6.64
CA ILE A 17 17.28 3.90 -5.53
C ILE A 17 15.76 3.91 -5.64
N PHE A 18 15.17 5.03 -6.05
CA PHE A 18 13.72 5.16 -6.25
C PHE A 18 13.22 4.25 -7.38
N LEU A 19 13.96 4.19 -8.50
CA LEU A 19 13.68 3.26 -9.61
C LEU A 19 13.93 1.80 -9.22
N ALA A 20 14.94 1.50 -8.41
CA ALA A 20 15.19 0.15 -7.89
C ALA A 20 14.14 -0.30 -6.86
N GLY A 21 13.35 0.64 -6.30
CA GLY A 21 12.20 0.38 -5.44
C GLY A 21 10.98 -0.23 -6.14
N CYS A 22 11.08 -0.58 -7.44
CA CYS A 22 10.01 -1.23 -8.18
C CYS A 22 9.64 -2.61 -7.58
N SER A 23 8.46 -2.65 -6.95
CA SER A 23 7.51 -3.78 -6.77
C SER A 23 7.97 -5.16 -6.27
N ASN A 24 9.26 -5.44 -6.07
CA ASN A 24 9.75 -6.77 -5.71
C ASN A 24 10.79 -6.75 -4.57
N THR A 25 10.76 -5.71 -3.73
CA THR A 25 11.61 -5.62 -2.54
C THR A 25 10.77 -5.82 -1.30
N ALA A 26 11.27 -6.63 -0.35
CA ALA A 26 10.57 -6.94 0.90
C ALA A 26 10.16 -5.69 1.71
N PHE A 27 10.88 -4.58 1.52
CA PHE A 27 10.57 -3.29 2.16
C PHE A 27 9.30 -2.63 1.62
N TYR A 28 9.10 -2.64 0.29
CA TYR A 28 7.90 -2.10 -0.35
C TYR A 28 6.65 -2.91 0.04
N HIS A 29 6.74 -4.25 -0.02
CA HIS A 29 5.65 -5.14 0.41
C HIS A 29 5.29 -4.94 1.89
N LYS A 30 6.28 -4.84 2.79
CA LYS A 30 6.04 -4.73 4.22
C LYS A 30 5.41 -3.40 4.65
N ASN A 31 5.69 -2.31 3.94
CA ASN A 31 5.31 -0.95 4.40
C ASN A 31 4.26 -0.27 3.52
N MET A 32 4.19 -0.55 2.22
CA MET A 32 3.26 0.11 1.29
C MET A 32 1.99 -0.72 1.00
N MET A 33 2.06 -2.05 1.03
CA MET A 33 0.88 -2.92 0.85
C MET A 33 0.14 -3.16 2.17
N ARG A 34 -0.64 -2.18 2.63
CA ARG A 34 -1.44 -2.28 3.86
C ARG A 34 -2.94 -2.46 3.63
N GLY A 35 -3.31 -2.97 2.46
CA GLY A 35 -4.68 -3.20 2.06
C GLY A 35 -5.50 -1.92 1.98
N GLN A 36 -5.67 -1.40 0.77
CA GLN A 36 -6.36 -0.13 0.53
C GLN A 36 -7.70 -0.36 -0.16
N VAL A 37 -8.68 0.49 0.14
CA VAL A 37 -9.89 0.62 -0.70
C VAL A 37 -9.43 1.24 -2.02
N VAL A 38 -9.52 0.46 -3.09
CA VAL A 38 -9.11 0.85 -4.44
C VAL A 38 -10.23 1.62 -5.12
N GLU A 39 -11.46 1.19 -4.88
CA GLU A 39 -12.64 1.80 -5.50
C GLU A 39 -13.86 1.59 -4.61
N GLN A 40 -14.75 2.58 -4.60
CA GLN A 40 -16.05 2.49 -3.95
C GLN A 40 -17.12 3.06 -4.89
N SER A 41 -18.12 2.24 -5.21
CA SER A 41 -19.37 2.64 -5.86
C SER A 41 -20.55 2.42 -4.91
N THR A 42 -21.74 2.79 -5.36
CA THR A 42 -22.99 2.61 -4.60
C THR A 42 -23.26 1.14 -4.22
N ASP A 43 -22.81 0.19 -5.04
CA ASP A 43 -23.10 -1.24 -4.92
C ASP A 43 -21.85 -2.12 -4.74
N ARG A 44 -20.64 -1.57 -4.92
CA ARG A 44 -19.39 -2.34 -4.88
C ARG A 44 -18.31 -1.61 -4.11
N THR A 45 -17.47 -2.37 -3.43
CA THR A 45 -16.25 -1.86 -2.82
C THR A 45 -15.12 -2.80 -3.20
N LEU A 46 -14.13 -2.28 -3.91
CA LEU A 46 -12.95 -3.01 -4.31
C LEU A 46 -11.84 -2.72 -3.28
N ILE A 47 -11.34 -3.77 -2.65
CA ILE A 47 -10.31 -3.67 -1.62
C ILE A 47 -9.13 -4.52 -2.06
N CYS A 48 -7.94 -3.92 -2.07
CA CYS A 48 -6.71 -4.68 -2.15
C CYS A 48 -6.51 -5.39 -0.81
N ILE A 49 -6.44 -6.71 -0.82
CA ILE A 49 -6.13 -7.52 0.37
C ILE A 49 -4.73 -8.09 0.19
N GLY A 50 -3.84 -7.79 1.12
CA GLY A 50 -2.49 -8.33 1.15
C GLY A 50 -2.05 -8.60 2.58
N ALA A 51 -1.36 -9.70 2.82
CA ALA A 51 -0.73 -9.96 4.10
C ALA A 51 0.48 -9.04 4.30
N LYS A 52 0.91 -8.87 5.55
CA LYS A 52 2.13 -8.12 5.93
C LYS A 52 3.40 -8.57 5.17
N HIS A 53 3.37 -9.77 4.60
CA HIS A 53 4.48 -10.41 3.91
C HIS A 53 4.34 -10.36 2.37
N GLY A 54 3.30 -9.71 1.85
CA GLY A 54 2.92 -9.76 0.44
C GLY A 54 1.72 -10.67 0.21
N ALA A 55 1.39 -10.91 -1.07
CA ALA A 55 0.36 -11.85 -1.49
C ALA A 55 1.02 -12.97 -2.29
N GLU A 56 0.75 -14.22 -1.91
CA GLU A 56 1.26 -15.39 -2.62
C GLU A 56 0.17 -16.03 -3.50
N VAL A 57 0.59 -16.64 -4.61
CA VAL A 57 -0.33 -17.38 -5.48
C VAL A 57 -0.93 -18.55 -4.71
N GLY A 58 -2.27 -18.61 -4.66
CA GLY A 58 -3.00 -19.65 -3.93
C GLY A 58 -3.30 -19.33 -2.46
N GLN A 59 -2.90 -18.16 -1.96
CA GLN A 59 -3.23 -17.71 -0.62
C GLN A 59 -4.74 -17.45 -0.47
N LYS A 60 -5.35 -18.01 0.57
CA LYS A 60 -6.78 -17.86 0.87
C LYS A 60 -6.95 -16.91 2.05
N TYR A 61 -7.87 -15.96 1.91
CA TYR A 61 -8.19 -14.99 2.97
C TYR A 61 -9.66 -15.14 3.39
N SER A 62 -9.92 -15.07 4.69
CA SER A 62 -11.28 -14.90 5.21
C SER A 62 -11.61 -13.41 5.23
N VAL A 63 -12.71 -13.03 4.58
CA VAL A 63 -13.21 -11.66 4.56
C VAL A 63 -14.41 -11.55 5.49
N ILE A 64 -14.33 -10.65 6.47
CA ILE A 64 -15.40 -10.37 7.42
C ILE A 64 -15.84 -8.92 7.19
N ARG A 65 -17.14 -8.72 6.99
CA ARG A 65 -17.76 -7.39 6.91
C ARG A 65 -18.56 -7.15 8.18
N PHE A 66 -18.26 -6.08 8.90
CA PHE A 66 -19.08 -5.62 10.01
C PHE A 66 -20.16 -4.69 9.46
N HIS A 67 -21.41 -4.95 9.84
CA HIS A 67 -22.52 -4.02 9.67
C HIS A 67 -22.80 -3.45 11.05
N GLU A 68 -22.48 -2.18 11.27
CA GLU A 68 -23.01 -1.46 12.43
C GLU A 68 -24.46 -1.12 12.13
N GLU A 69 -25.39 -1.77 12.84
CA GLU A 69 -26.74 -1.24 12.94
C GLU A 69 -26.69 -0.08 13.92
N ILE A 70 -26.88 1.14 13.41
CA ILE A 70 -27.05 2.31 14.25
C ILE A 70 -28.37 2.10 14.99
N ALA A 71 -28.29 1.68 16.26
CA ALA A 71 -29.46 1.66 17.12
C ALA A 71 -30.05 3.09 17.14
N PRO A 72 -31.35 3.28 16.88
CA PRO A 72 -31.96 4.59 17.01
C PRO A 72 -31.76 5.04 18.45
N GLY A 73 -31.01 6.11 18.64
CA GLY A 73 -30.83 6.71 19.96
C GLY A 73 -32.21 7.08 20.50
N GLU A 74 -32.56 6.51 21.65
CA GLU A 74 -33.71 6.97 22.42
C GLU A 74 -33.42 8.41 22.84
N GLY A 75 -34.09 9.35 22.16
CA GLY A 75 -34.10 10.77 22.51
C GLY A 75 -35.07 11.06 23.65
#